data_AF-A0A2D8UPU5-F1
#
_entry.id   AF-A0A2D8UPU5-F1
#
_cell.length_a   1.000
_cell.length_b   1.000
_cell.length_c   1.000
_cell.angle_alpha   90.00
_cell.angle_beta   90.00
_cell.angle_gamma   90.00
#
_symmetry.space_group_name_H-M   'P 1'
#
loop_
_entity.id
_entity.type
_entity.pdbx_description
1 polymer ?
#
loop_
_entity_poly.entity_id
_entity_poly.type
_entity_poly.pdbx_seq_one_letter_code
_entity_poly.pdbx_strand_id
1 'polypeptide(L)'
;MEMSDKEKRYFEAKKRVKDLRDFYVHLFIYIVVNGLLAFINFRHGFNTYPWMLWSLAGWGIGLLFNAAHAFRINPGFSKEWEEKKLKQFLEEEENTQQRWE
;
A
#
# COMPACT_ATOMS: atom_id res chain seq x y z
N MET A 1 11.51 27.21 9.01
CA MET A 1 12.44 27.02 7.87
C MET A 1 11.60 26.88 6.61
N GLU A 2 11.73 27.78 5.64
CA GLU A 2 11.08 27.58 4.33
C GLU A 2 11.73 26.39 3.63
N MET A 3 11.02 25.26 3.55
CA MET A 3 11.41 24.13 2.70
C MET A 3 11.50 24.62 1.25
N SER A 4 12.68 24.49 0.63
CA SER A 4 12.88 24.85 -0.77
C SER A 4 11.91 24.06 -1.64
N ASP A 5 11.34 24.65 -2.70
CA ASP A 5 10.45 23.94 -3.64
C ASP A 5 11.02 22.60 -4.15
N LYS A 6 12.36 22.49 -4.20
CA LYS A 6 13.06 21.24 -4.54
C LYS A 6 12.84 20.14 -3.50
N GLU A 7 12.84 20.47 -2.22
CA GLU A 7 12.66 19.52 -1.11
C GLU A 7 11.22 19.01 -1.05
N LYS A 8 10.22 19.89 -1.27
CA LYS A 8 8.81 19.50 -1.37
C LYS A 8 8.59 18.49 -2.50
N ARG A 9 9.13 18.79 -3.69
CA ARG A 9 9.04 17.89 -4.85
C ARG A 9 9.76 16.55 -4.61
N TYR A 10 10.88 16.58 -3.91
CA TYR A 10 11.62 15.37 -3.56
C TYR A 10 10.86 14.50 -2.54
N PHE A 11 10.26 15.13 -1.53
CA PHE A 11 9.46 14.43 -0.52
C PHE A 11 8.22 13.77 -1.13
N GLU A 12 7.51 14.48 -2.01
CA GLU A 12 6.39 13.90 -2.77
C GLU A 12 6.84 12.72 -3.64
N ALA A 13 7.94 12.86 -4.37
CA ALA A 13 8.46 11.79 -5.20
C ALA A 13 8.85 10.56 -4.36
N LYS A 14 9.51 10.78 -3.22
CA LYS A 14 9.91 9.71 -2.30
C LYS A 14 8.70 8.98 -1.70
N LYS A 15 7.66 9.72 -1.32
CA LYS A 15 6.40 9.14 -0.82
C LYS A 15 5.74 8.24 -1.87
N ARG A 16 5.65 8.71 -3.12
CA ARG A 16 5.13 7.92 -4.25
C ARG A 16 5.90 6.62 -4.46
N VAL A 17 7.23 6.68 -4.39
CA VAL A 17 8.08 5.48 -4.55
C VAL A 17 7.88 4.50 -3.40
N LYS A 18 7.71 4.98 -2.17
CA LYS A 18 7.47 4.14 -1.00
C LYS A 18 6.15 3.38 -1.12
N ASP A 19 5.07 4.07 -1.48
CA ASP A 19 3.74 3.47 -1.59
C ASP A 19 3.70 2.41 -2.71
N LEU A 20 4.34 2.70 -3.84
CA LEU A 20 4.50 1.72 -4.92
C LEU A 20 5.32 0.51 -4.46
N ARG A 21 6.44 0.73 -3.77
CA ARG A 21 7.33 -0.33 -3.32
C ARG A 21 6.62 -1.30 -2.38
N ASP A 22 5.88 -0.78 -1.40
CA ASP A 22 5.14 -1.61 -0.46
C ASP A 22 4.08 -2.45 -1.18
N PHE A 23 3.37 -1.89 -2.17
CA PHE A 23 2.46 -2.65 -3.02
C PHE A 23 3.16 -3.77 -3.80
N TYR A 24 4.29 -3.49 -4.45
CA TYR A 24 5.04 -4.51 -5.19
C TYR A 24 5.53 -5.65 -4.30
N VAL A 25 5.96 -5.34 -3.06
CA VAL A 25 6.37 -6.37 -2.10
C VAL A 25 5.20 -7.27 -1.74
N HIS A 26 4.03 -6.69 -1.42
CA HIS A 26 2.84 -7.47 -1.11
C HIS A 26 2.35 -8.31 -2.31
N LEU A 27 2.38 -7.74 -3.51
CA LEU A 27 2.05 -8.44 -4.75
C LEU A 27 3.01 -9.61 -5.02
N PHE A 28 4.31 -9.39 -4.85
CA PHE A 28 5.33 -10.41 -5.05
C PHE A 28 5.13 -11.58 -4.08
N ILE A 29 4.94 -11.30 -2.80
CA ILE A 29 4.65 -12.32 -1.78
C ILE A 29 3.37 -13.08 -2.14
N TYR A 30 2.31 -12.37 -2.56
CA TYR A 30 1.06 -12.99 -2.97
C TYR A 30 1.25 -13.95 -4.14
N ILE A 31 1.97 -13.55 -5.19
CA ILE A 31 2.25 -14.38 -6.37
C ILE A 31 3.07 -15.61 -5.98
N VAL A 32 4.14 -15.44 -5.17
CA VAL A 32 5.01 -16.53 -4.75
C VAL A 32 4.23 -17.54 -3.90
N VAL A 33 3.50 -17.08 -2.89
CA VAL A 33 2.73 -17.95 -1.98
C VAL A 33 1.60 -18.66 -2.72
N ASN A 34 0.79 -17.94 -3.52
CA ASN A 34 -0.28 -18.57 -4.30
C ASN A 34 0.26 -19.49 -5.38
N GLY A 35 1.38 -19.16 -6.01
CA GLY A 35 2.05 -20.03 -6.99
C GLY A 35 2.53 -21.34 -6.37
N LEU A 36 3.14 -21.28 -5.17
CA LEU A 36 3.51 -22.46 -4.40
C LEU A 36 2.28 -23.29 -3.99
N LEU A 37 1.22 -22.65 -3.50
CA LEU A 37 -0.03 -23.34 -3.16
C LEU A 37 -0.67 -24.01 -4.38
N ALA A 38 -0.69 -23.33 -5.53
CA ALA A 38 -1.20 -23.87 -6.78
C ALA A 38 -0.38 -25.07 -7.25
N PHE A 39 0.94 -24.99 -7.14
CA PHE A 39 1.84 -26.09 -7.47
C PHE A 39 1.61 -27.31 -6.57
N ILE A 40 1.46 -27.11 -5.25
CA ILE A 40 1.15 -28.18 -4.29
C ILE A 40 -0.21 -28.80 -4.58
N ASN A 41 -1.22 -27.98 -4.87
CA ASN A 41 -2.59 -28.43 -5.17
C ASN A 41 -2.63 -29.25 -6.47
N PHE A 42 -1.92 -28.79 -7.50
CA PHE A 42 -1.76 -29.53 -8.76
C PHE A 42 -1.07 -30.89 -8.54
N ARG A 43 -0.10 -30.97 -7.61
CA ARG A 43 0.66 -32.20 -7.36
C ARG A 43 -0.06 -33.22 -6.47
N HIS A 44 -0.89 -32.79 -5.53
CA HIS A 44 -1.52 -33.65 -4.50
C HIS A 44 -2.98 -34.04 -4.77
N GLY A 45 -3.54 -33.64 -5.92
CA GLY A 45 -4.87 -34.08 -6.34
C GLY A 45 -5.94 -33.02 -6.07
N PHE A 46 -6.36 -32.38 -7.16
CA PHE A 46 -7.38 -31.32 -7.23
C PHE A 46 -8.78 -31.72 -6.69
N ASN A 47 -8.98 -32.98 -6.30
CA ASN A 47 -10.30 -33.60 -6.27
C ASN A 47 -10.98 -33.62 -4.89
N THR A 48 -10.30 -33.20 -3.81
CA THR A 48 -10.83 -33.39 -2.45
C THR A 48 -11.25 -32.09 -1.76
N TYR A 49 -10.50 -30.98 -1.88
CA TYR A 49 -10.92 -29.69 -1.31
C TYR A 49 -10.10 -28.51 -1.88
N PRO A 50 -10.68 -27.58 -2.66
CA PRO A 50 -9.96 -26.43 -3.20
C PRO A 50 -9.84 -25.31 -2.15
N TRP A 51 -9.27 -25.62 -0.98
CA TRP A 51 -8.95 -24.65 0.08
C TRP A 51 -8.15 -23.45 -0.44
N MET A 52 -7.34 -23.67 -1.47
CA MET A 52 -6.57 -22.62 -2.14
C MET A 52 -7.46 -21.49 -2.66
N LEU A 53 -8.66 -21.77 -3.17
CA LEU A 53 -9.58 -20.74 -3.65
C LEU A 53 -10.03 -19.81 -2.52
N TRP A 54 -10.20 -20.33 -1.30
CA TRP A 54 -10.53 -19.53 -0.13
C TRP A 54 -9.35 -18.68 0.34
N SER A 55 -8.12 -19.22 0.32
CA SER A 55 -6.92 -18.43 0.58
C SER A 55 -6.73 -17.33 -0.46
N LEU A 56 -6.96 -17.64 -1.74
CA LEU A 56 -6.78 -16.73 -2.87
C LEU A 56 -7.86 -15.65 -2.90
N ALA A 57 -9.10 -15.99 -2.55
CA ALA A 57 -10.21 -15.04 -2.43
C ALA A 57 -10.02 -14.10 -1.22
N GLY A 58 -9.70 -14.63 -0.04
CA GLY A 58 -9.50 -13.81 1.17
C GLY A 58 -8.30 -12.87 1.04
N TRP A 59 -7.15 -13.39 0.61
CA TRP A 59 -5.95 -12.57 0.41
C TRP A 59 -6.02 -11.71 -0.85
N GLY A 60 -6.75 -12.15 -1.88
CA GLY A 60 -6.96 -11.39 -3.11
C GLY A 60 -7.74 -10.11 -2.88
N ILE A 61 -8.73 -10.13 -1.98
CA ILE A 61 -9.46 -8.92 -1.57
C ILE A 61 -8.51 -7.94 -0.87
N GLY A 62 -7.69 -8.40 0.08
CA GLY A 62 -6.69 -7.56 0.74
C GLY A 62 -5.68 -6.94 -0.23
N LEU A 63 -5.23 -7.72 -1.21
CA LEU A 63 -4.34 -7.25 -2.28
C LEU A 63 -5.03 -6.23 -3.19
N LEU A 64 -6.31 -6.40 -3.52
CA LEU A 64 -7.08 -5.44 -4.31
C LEU A 64 -7.25 -4.11 -3.58
N PHE A 65 -7.49 -4.12 -2.25
CA PHE A 65 -7.49 -2.90 -1.45
C PHE A 65 -6.11 -2.22 -1.44
N ASN A 66 -5.04 -3.00 -1.32
CA ASN A 66 -3.67 -2.47 -1.39
C ASN A 66 -3.34 -1.91 -2.78
N ALA A 67 -3.81 -2.56 -3.85
CA ALA A 67 -3.69 -2.09 -5.23
C ALA A 67 -4.46 -0.78 -5.45
N ALA A 68 -5.71 -0.72 -4.97
CA ALA A 68 -6.53 0.48 -5.05
C ALA A 68 -5.86 1.66 -4.31
N HIS A 69 -5.26 1.40 -3.15
CA HIS A 69 -4.48 2.40 -2.41
C HIS A 69 -3.22 2.85 -3.18
N ALA A 70 -2.41 1.90 -3.66
CA ALA A 70 -1.15 2.19 -4.33
C ALA A 70 -1.29 2.86 -5.70
N PHE A 71 -2.30 2.46 -6.48
CA PHE A 71 -2.63 3.10 -7.76
C PHE A 71 -3.54 4.31 -7.60
N ARG A 72 -3.93 4.65 -6.36
CA ARG A 72 -4.88 5.73 -6.04
C ARG A 72 -6.17 5.63 -6.87
N ILE A 73 -6.59 4.41 -7.21
CA ILE A 73 -7.83 4.14 -7.91
C ILE A 73 -8.91 4.20 -6.83
N ASN A 74 -9.28 5.43 -6.46
CA ASN A 74 -10.36 5.65 -5.52
C ASN A 74 -11.28 6.74 -6.10
N PRO A 75 -12.54 6.42 -6.44
CA PRO A 75 -13.48 7.42 -6.95
C PRO A 75 -13.84 8.52 -5.93
N GLY A 76 -13.43 8.38 -4.66
CA GLY A 76 -13.80 9.30 -3.57
C GLY A 76 -12.67 9.80 -2.67
N PHE A 77 -11.40 9.50 -2.95
CA PHE A 77 -10.26 9.97 -2.15
C PHE A 77 -9.47 10.99 -2.96
N SER A 78 -10.01 12.20 -3.04
CA SER A 78 -9.40 13.29 -3.80
C SER A 78 -8.02 13.60 -3.23
N LYS A 79 -7.09 14.04 -4.10
CA LYS A 79 -5.79 14.64 -3.71
C LYS A 79 -5.93 15.65 -2.56
N GLU A 80 -7.07 16.30 -2.49
CA GLU A 80 -7.46 17.26 -1.47
C GLU A 80 -7.48 16.68 -0.05
N TRP A 81 -7.98 15.44 0.16
CA TRP A 81 -7.91 14.79 1.47
C TRP A 81 -6.46 14.48 1.86
N GLU A 82 -5.66 14.03 0.90
CA GLU A 82 -4.25 13.73 1.09
C GLU A 82 -3.45 14.99 1.48
N GLU A 83 -3.67 16.10 0.78
CA GLU A 83 -3.05 17.40 1.09
C GLU A 83 -3.50 17.92 2.45
N LYS A 84 -4.79 17.77 2.78
CA LYS A 84 -5.34 18.20 4.08
C LYS A 84 -4.73 17.41 5.23
N LYS A 85 -4.55 16.10 5.05
CA LYS A 85 -3.89 15.25 6.05
C LYS A 85 -2.40 15.52 6.15
N LEU A 86 -1.71 15.75 5.03
CA LEU A 86 -0.30 16.13 5.05
C LEU A 86 -0.08 17.46 5.77
N LYS A 87 -0.94 18.46 5.53
CA LYS A 87 -0.92 19.71 6.29
C LYS A 87 -1.13 19.47 7.79
N GLN A 88 -2.13 18.68 8.17
CA GLN A 88 -2.34 18.34 9.58
C GLN A 88 -1.11 17.72 10.25
N PHE A 89 -0.45 16.76 9.60
CA PHE A 89 0.75 16.14 10.16
C PHE A 89 1.91 17.12 10.33
N LEU A 90 2.13 18.01 9.36
CA LEU A 90 3.18 19.03 9.46
C LEU A 90 2.89 20.05 10.58
N GLU A 91 1.63 20.44 10.72
CA GLU A 91 1.17 21.36 11.78
C GLU A 91 1.30 20.73 13.17
N GLU A 92 1.04 19.42 13.28
CA GLU A 92 1.19 18.65 14.51
C GLU A 92 2.66 18.43 14.90
N GLU A 93 3.56 18.22 13.93
CA GLU A 93 5.01 18.19 14.16
C GLU A 93 5.55 19.55 14.61
N GLU A 94 5.12 20.64 13.96
CA GLU A 94 5.54 22.01 14.30
C GLU A 94 5.07 22.41 15.70
N ASN A 95 3.80 22.12 16.04
CA ASN A 95 3.26 22.39 17.38
C ASN A 95 3.94 21.54 18.45
N THR A 96 4.25 20.27 18.15
CA THR A 96 4.98 19.40 19.07
C THR A 96 6.39 19.93 19.31
N GLN A 97 7.12 20.34 18.26
CA GLN A 97 8.46 20.94 18.41
C GLN A 97 8.43 22.24 19.23
N GLN A 98 7.46 23.13 18.98
CA GLN A 98 7.29 24.37 19.74
C GLN A 98 6.91 24.15 21.21
N ARG A 99 6.34 22.99 21.57
CA ARG A 99 5.97 22.66 22.96
C ARG A 99 7.16 22.17 23.80
N TRP A 100 8.27 21.81 23.16
CA TRP A 100 9.47 21.29 23.84
C TRP A 100 10.64 22.30 23.82
N GLU A 101 10.44 23.50 23.30
CA GLU A 101 11.31 24.68 23.44
C GLU A 101 10.72 25.68 24.45
#